data_AF-A0A348NY63-F1
#
_entry.id   AF-A0A348NY63-F1
#
_cell.length_a   1.000
_cell.length_b   1.000
_cell.length_c   1.000
_cell.angle_alpha   90.00
_cell.angle_beta   90.00
_cell.angle_gamma   90.00
#
_symmetry.space_group_name_H-M   'P 1'
#
loop_
_entity.id
_entity.type
_entity.pdbx_description
1 polymer ?
#
loop_
_entity_poly.entity_id
_entity_poly.type
_entity_poly.pdbx_seq_one_letter_code
_entity_poly.pdbx_strand_id
1 'polypeptide(L)'
;MKTGNILSVSMILILAVIISGCSSENKLLREKFISGGYKMIVCPVHLLDRQSSIYDGSLSKKIVDYMNERKYADASQTELCPPPNINWQGDQAVMVDNSIELFKQFIVMNRVPVKTFVFYAEFLRGGKDNRVVGVHYYLLNSKGEIAMRGILNSHSKEFKEIKPATNEECLRVMIDSFESKMME
;
A
#
# COMPACT_ATOMS: atom_id res chain seq x y z
N MET A 1 30.85 -49.09 -35.73
CA MET A 1 31.60 -47.81 -35.53
C MET A 1 30.86 -46.73 -36.30
N LYS A 2 30.34 -45.61 -35.76
CA LYS A 2 30.19 -45.06 -34.42
C LYS A 2 28.83 -44.33 -34.43
N THR A 3 28.03 -44.48 -33.38
CA THR A 3 26.93 -43.58 -33.01
C THR A 3 27.50 -42.23 -32.58
N GLY A 4 26.81 -41.14 -32.90
CA GLY A 4 27.29 -39.77 -32.64
C GLY A 4 26.16 -38.74 -32.54
N ASN A 5 25.34 -38.92 -31.52
CA ASN A 5 24.49 -37.97 -30.79
C ASN A 5 24.16 -36.59 -31.39
N ILE A 6 22.87 -36.45 -31.66
CA ILE A 6 22.08 -35.22 -31.65
C ILE A 6 22.14 -34.61 -30.24
N LEU A 7 22.63 -33.38 -30.10
CA LEU A 7 22.54 -32.61 -28.86
C LEU A 7 21.84 -31.29 -29.17
N SER A 8 20.51 -31.36 -29.11
CA SER A 8 19.59 -30.23 -29.10
C SER A 8 19.85 -29.41 -27.83
N VAL A 9 20.42 -28.22 -27.99
CA VAL A 9 20.52 -27.24 -26.90
C VAL A 9 19.14 -26.59 -26.74
N SER A 10 18.35 -27.14 -25.83
CA SER A 10 17.09 -26.54 -25.39
C SER A 10 17.39 -25.28 -24.58
N MET A 11 17.39 -24.13 -25.24
CA MET A 11 17.40 -22.82 -24.63
C MET A 11 16.08 -22.62 -23.88
N ILE A 12 16.11 -22.80 -22.55
CA ILE A 12 14.97 -22.50 -21.68
C ILE A 12 14.82 -20.97 -21.65
N LEU A 13 13.91 -20.48 -22.47
CA LEU A 13 13.44 -19.10 -22.44
C LEU A 13 12.57 -18.94 -21.19
N ILE A 14 13.15 -18.40 -20.11
CA ILE A 14 12.38 -17.99 -18.93
C ILE A 14 11.57 -16.76 -19.36
N LEU A 15 10.35 -17.01 -19.81
CA LEU A 15 9.36 -15.98 -20.12
C LEU A 15 8.88 -15.41 -18.77
N ALA A 16 9.51 -14.33 -18.32
CA ALA A 16 8.98 -13.51 -17.23
C ALA A 16 7.73 -12.80 -17.76
N VAL A 17 6.59 -13.47 -17.64
CA VAL A 17 5.29 -12.85 -17.88
C VAL A 17 5.06 -11.86 -16.74
N ILE A 18 5.42 -10.60 -16.98
CA ILE A 18 4.92 -9.49 -16.18
C ILE A 18 3.45 -9.37 -16.55
N ILE A 19 2.61 -10.13 -15.86
CA ILE A 19 1.17 -9.91 -15.89
C ILE A 19 0.99 -8.55 -15.22
N SER A 20 0.91 -7.49 -16.02
CA SER A 20 0.40 -6.18 -15.59
C SER A 20 -1.09 -6.33 -15.29
N GLY A 21 -1.40 -7.10 -14.26
CA GLY A 21 -2.71 -7.21 -13.69
C GLY A 21 -2.98 -5.88 -13.00
N CYS A 22 -4.00 -5.17 -13.48
CA CYS A 22 -4.60 -4.06 -12.76
C CYS A 22 -4.76 -4.49 -11.30
N SER A 23 -4.14 -3.76 -10.36
CA SER A 23 -3.86 -4.29 -9.04
C SER A 23 -5.14 -4.39 -8.19
N SER A 24 -5.88 -5.48 -8.34
CA SER A 24 -7.20 -5.65 -7.73
C SER A 24 -7.09 -6.11 -6.28
N GLU A 25 -8.05 -5.67 -5.47
CA GLU A 25 -8.20 -6.16 -4.10
C GLU A 25 -8.61 -7.63 -4.09
N ASN A 26 -8.02 -8.43 -3.21
CA ASN A 26 -8.41 -9.81 -2.97
C ASN A 26 -9.39 -9.87 -1.80
N LYS A 27 -10.69 -10.02 -2.11
CA LYS A 27 -11.77 -10.07 -1.11
C LYS A 27 -11.54 -11.15 -0.04
N LEU A 28 -11.06 -12.34 -0.43
CA LEU A 28 -10.78 -13.42 0.51
C LEU A 28 -9.63 -13.07 1.48
N LEU A 29 -8.65 -12.28 1.05
CA LEU A 29 -7.59 -11.79 1.94
C LEU A 29 -8.12 -10.71 2.89
N ARG A 30 -9.01 -9.83 2.42
CA ARG A 30 -9.69 -8.85 3.28
C ARG A 30 -10.51 -9.54 4.36
N GLU A 31 -11.31 -10.53 3.99
CA GLU A 31 -12.09 -11.34 4.94
C GLU A 31 -11.20 -12.04 5.97
N LYS A 32 -10.03 -12.58 5.55
CA LYS A 32 -9.05 -13.15 6.47
C LYS A 32 -8.50 -12.13 7.45
N PHE A 33 -8.17 -10.93 6.99
CA PHE A 33 -7.76 -9.84 7.88
C PHE A 33 -8.85 -9.50 8.89
N ILE A 34 -10.09 -9.30 8.42
CA ILE A 34 -11.26 -8.97 9.26
C ILE A 34 -11.54 -10.06 10.29
N SER A 35 -11.37 -11.34 9.91
CA SER A 35 -11.59 -12.47 10.84
C SER A 35 -10.60 -12.53 12.01
N GLY A 36 -9.55 -11.72 11.97
CA GLY A 36 -8.58 -11.58 13.05
C GLY A 36 -7.52 -12.68 13.10
N GLY A 37 -6.69 -12.65 14.15
CA GLY A 37 -5.58 -13.61 14.33
C GLY A 37 -4.33 -13.30 13.49
N TYR A 38 -4.28 -12.13 12.86
CA TYR A 38 -3.12 -11.64 12.12
C TYR A 38 -2.45 -10.47 12.84
N LYS A 39 -1.13 -10.38 12.68
CA LYS A 39 -0.37 -9.18 13.05
C LYS A 39 -0.48 -8.14 11.96
N MET A 40 -0.34 -6.88 12.34
CA MET A 40 -0.26 -5.76 11.40
C MET A 40 1.00 -4.95 11.69
N ILE A 41 1.82 -4.72 10.66
CA ILE A 41 2.94 -3.80 10.71
C ILE A 41 2.52 -2.52 10.00
N VAL A 42 2.63 -1.38 10.66
CA VAL A 42 2.32 -0.08 10.10
C VAL A 42 3.63 0.63 9.76
N CYS A 43 3.85 0.89 8.48
CA CYS A 43 4.96 1.71 8.00
C CYS A 43 4.73 3.19 8.39
N PRO A 44 5.81 3.99 8.50
CA PRO A 44 5.68 5.44 8.64
C PRO A 44 4.81 6.03 7.53
N VAL A 45 3.95 6.99 7.86
CA VAL A 45 3.09 7.64 6.86
C VAL A 45 3.96 8.48 5.95
N HIS A 46 3.82 8.29 4.65
CA HIS A 46 4.63 9.01 3.68
C HIS A 46 3.95 10.30 3.25
N LEU A 47 4.58 11.43 3.55
CA LEU A 47 4.19 12.75 3.11
C LEU A 47 4.89 13.03 1.80
N LEU A 48 4.11 13.05 0.72
CA LEU A 48 4.59 13.24 -0.64
C LEU A 48 4.18 14.62 -1.14
N ASP A 49 5.16 15.43 -1.55
CA ASP A 49 4.92 16.58 -2.42
C ASP A 49 5.81 16.50 -3.68
N ARG A 50 5.71 17.49 -4.57
CA ARG A 50 6.47 17.49 -5.84
C ARG A 50 7.98 17.66 -5.68
N GLN A 51 8.44 18.08 -4.51
CA GLN A 51 9.82 18.47 -4.23
C GLN A 51 10.43 17.65 -3.07
N SER A 52 9.60 17.05 -2.22
CA SER A 52 10.01 16.38 -1.00
C SER A 52 9.27 15.05 -0.78
N SER A 53 9.94 14.17 -0.05
CA SER A 53 9.48 12.86 0.37
C SER A 53 9.91 12.67 1.82
N ILE A 54 8.94 12.71 2.73
CA ILE A 54 9.18 12.69 4.19
C ILE A 54 8.32 11.61 4.83
N TYR A 55 8.88 10.88 5.78
CA TYR A 55 8.16 9.86 6.53
C TYR A 55 7.83 10.38 7.94
N ASP A 56 6.57 10.21 8.34
CA ASP A 56 6.06 10.64 9.64
C ASP A 56 5.70 9.43 10.51
N GLY A 57 6.60 9.12 11.44
CA GLY A 57 6.40 8.05 12.43
C GLY A 57 5.36 8.38 13.51
N SER A 58 5.01 9.67 13.71
CA SER A 58 4.00 10.05 14.69
C SER A 58 2.59 9.75 14.19
N LEU A 59 2.35 9.93 12.88
CA LEU A 59 1.07 9.57 12.25
C LEU A 59 0.88 8.06 12.17
N SER A 60 1.93 7.28 11.88
CA SER A 60 1.83 5.81 11.90
C SER A 60 1.55 5.28 13.29
N LYS A 61 2.11 5.90 14.35
CA LYS A 61 1.75 5.58 15.73
C LYS A 61 0.25 5.79 15.99
N LYS A 62 -0.34 6.90 15.54
CA LYS A 62 -1.79 7.14 15.67
C LYS A 62 -2.61 6.06 14.95
N ILE A 63 -2.14 5.56 13.80
CA ILE A 63 -2.77 4.44 13.08
C ILE A 63 -2.67 3.16 13.91
N VAL A 64 -1.50 2.84 14.46
CA VAL A 64 -1.31 1.67 15.34
C VAL A 64 -2.24 1.72 16.54
N ASP A 65 -2.28 2.85 17.24
CA ASP A 65 -3.12 3.04 18.43
C ASP A 65 -4.59 2.82 18.07
N TYR A 66 -5.05 3.40 16.96
CA TYR A 66 -6.41 3.23 16.45
C TYR A 66 -6.74 1.77 16.10
N MET A 67 -5.86 1.08 15.35
CA MET A 67 -6.09 -0.32 14.94
C MET A 67 -6.17 -1.26 16.15
N ASN A 68 -5.34 -1.01 17.17
CA ASN A 68 -5.33 -1.76 18.42
C ASN A 68 -6.57 -1.45 19.29
N GLU A 69 -6.96 -0.18 19.41
CA GLU A 69 -8.16 0.25 20.16
C GLU A 69 -9.42 -0.40 19.60
N ARG A 70 -9.55 -0.42 18.26
CA ARG A 70 -10.67 -1.07 17.57
C ARG A 70 -10.56 -2.60 17.50
N LYS A 71 -9.45 -3.17 17.98
CA LYS A 71 -9.15 -4.60 17.96
C LYS A 71 -9.19 -5.21 16.56
N TYR A 72 -8.82 -4.43 15.53
CA TYR A 72 -8.76 -4.93 14.15
C TYR A 72 -7.56 -5.85 13.92
N ALA A 73 -6.44 -5.60 14.60
CA ALA A 73 -5.25 -6.44 14.55
C ALA A 73 -4.37 -6.24 15.79
N ASP A 74 -3.39 -7.13 15.98
CA ASP A 74 -2.21 -6.86 16.83
C ASP A 74 -1.24 -5.98 16.01
N ALA A 75 -1.40 -4.66 16.12
CA ALA A 75 -0.71 -3.67 15.31
C ALA A 75 0.57 -3.18 16.00
N SER A 76 1.63 -3.04 15.20
CA SER A 76 2.93 -2.50 15.63
C SER A 76 3.50 -1.57 14.56
N GLN A 77 4.29 -0.59 14.98
CA GLN A 77 4.99 0.30 14.06
C GLN A 77 6.33 -0.30 13.62
N THR A 78 6.76 0.02 12.40
CA THR A 78 8.13 -0.20 11.94
C THR A 78 8.80 1.12 11.57
N GLU A 79 10.14 1.14 11.59
CA GLU A 79 10.96 2.23 11.05
C GLU A 79 11.35 2.00 9.58
N LEU A 80 10.97 0.86 9.01
CA LEU A 80 11.23 0.56 7.60
C LEU A 80 10.28 1.34 6.70
N CYS A 81 10.86 2.11 5.79
CA CYS A 81 10.14 2.96 4.85
C CYS A 81 10.05 2.30 3.46
N PRO A 82 8.84 2.08 2.91
CA PRO A 82 8.67 1.71 1.51
C PRO A 82 9.27 2.78 0.59
N PRO A 83 9.92 2.42 -0.54
CA PRO A 83 10.56 3.39 -1.39
C PRO A 83 9.54 4.38 -1.98
N PRO A 84 9.92 5.67 -2.15
CA PRO A 84 8.99 6.70 -2.55
C PRO A 84 8.60 6.59 -4.02
N ASN A 85 7.32 6.79 -4.33
CA ASN A 85 6.87 6.99 -5.69
C ASN A 85 7.09 8.45 -6.14
N ILE A 86 8.26 8.72 -6.70
CA ILE A 86 8.63 10.08 -7.17
C ILE A 86 8.00 10.46 -8.51
N ASN A 87 7.32 9.53 -9.19
CA ASN A 87 6.75 9.77 -10.50
C ASN A 87 5.33 10.37 -10.38
N TRP A 88 5.27 11.67 -10.16
CA TRP A 88 4.01 12.41 -10.07
C TRP A 88 3.22 12.34 -11.38
N GLN A 89 2.05 11.72 -11.33
CA GLN A 89 1.12 11.59 -12.46
C GLN A 89 -0.12 12.45 -12.23
N GLY A 90 -0.74 12.93 -13.31
CA GLY A 90 -2.05 13.59 -13.24
C GLY A 90 -3.16 12.61 -12.84
N ASP A 91 -3.03 11.36 -13.27
CA ASP A 91 -3.91 10.26 -12.88
C ASP A 91 -3.39 9.57 -11.61
N GLN A 92 -4.12 9.74 -10.51
CA GLN A 92 -3.76 9.12 -9.23
C GLN A 92 -3.90 7.59 -9.25
N ALA A 93 -4.71 7.00 -10.14
CA ALA A 93 -4.82 5.55 -10.23
C ALA A 93 -3.51 4.91 -10.70
N VAL A 94 -2.87 5.52 -11.72
CA VAL A 94 -1.54 5.11 -12.21
C VAL A 94 -0.49 5.30 -11.12
N MET A 95 -0.58 6.41 -10.37
CA MET A 95 0.32 6.68 -9.26
C MET A 95 0.20 5.59 -8.17
N VAL A 96 -1.02 5.21 -7.83
CA VAL A 96 -1.30 4.14 -6.86
C VAL A 96 -0.77 2.79 -7.31
N ASP A 97 -0.95 2.41 -8.57
CA ASP A 97 -0.44 1.14 -9.07
C ASP A 97 1.10 1.07 -8.97
N ASN A 98 1.80 2.18 -9.26
CA ASN A 98 3.24 2.27 -9.07
C ASN A 98 3.65 2.19 -7.58
N SER A 99 2.96 2.91 -6.69
CA SER A 99 3.21 2.85 -5.24
C SER A 99 3.00 1.44 -4.69
N ILE A 100 1.96 0.74 -5.14
CA ILE A 100 1.68 -0.64 -4.75
C ILE A 100 2.78 -1.58 -5.23
N GLU A 101 3.27 -1.43 -6.46
CA GLU A 101 4.35 -2.28 -6.98
C GLU A 101 5.65 -2.10 -6.19
N LEU A 102 6.02 -0.85 -5.89
CA LEU A 102 7.13 -0.52 -5.00
C LEU A 102 6.93 -1.14 -3.61
N PHE A 103 5.72 -1.07 -3.07
CA PHE A 103 5.40 -1.63 -1.75
C PHE A 103 5.43 -3.16 -1.73
N LYS A 104 5.00 -3.83 -2.81
CA LYS A 104 5.14 -5.29 -2.96
C LYS A 104 6.60 -5.72 -2.92
N GLN A 105 7.45 -5.04 -3.69
CA GLN A 105 8.89 -5.31 -3.71
C GLN A 105 9.49 -5.11 -2.33
N PHE A 106 9.12 -4.03 -1.64
CA PHE A 106 9.53 -3.78 -0.26
C PHE A 106 9.14 -4.92 0.69
N ILE A 107 7.89 -5.41 0.63
CA ILE A 107 7.43 -6.52 1.48
C ILE A 107 8.26 -7.79 1.25
N VAL A 108 8.50 -8.14 -0.02
CA VAL A 108 9.27 -9.33 -0.40
C VAL A 108 10.74 -9.20 0.04
N MET A 109 11.36 -8.05 -0.22
CA MET A 109 12.76 -7.79 0.14
C MET A 109 13.00 -7.84 1.65
N ASN A 110 12.06 -7.32 2.45
CA ASN A 110 12.19 -7.30 3.91
C ASN A 110 11.72 -8.60 4.60
N ARG A 111 11.30 -9.62 3.82
CA ARG A 111 10.92 -10.94 4.34
C ARG A 111 9.92 -10.87 5.50
N VAL A 112 8.85 -10.09 5.30
CA VAL A 112 7.79 -9.90 6.30
C VAL A 112 7.29 -11.26 6.82
N PRO A 113 7.15 -11.45 8.15
CA PRO A 113 6.75 -12.74 8.70
C PRO A 113 5.40 -13.23 8.18
N VAL A 114 5.26 -14.55 8.04
CA VAL A 114 3.98 -15.19 7.68
C VAL A 114 2.91 -14.81 8.70
N LYS A 115 1.64 -14.71 8.24
CA LYS A 115 0.50 -14.22 9.04
C LYS A 115 0.65 -12.77 9.54
N THR A 116 1.33 -11.94 8.76
CA THR A 116 1.43 -10.50 8.99
C THR A 116 0.90 -9.75 7.78
N PHE A 117 0.08 -8.73 8.03
CA PHE A 117 -0.25 -7.70 7.06
C PHE A 117 0.65 -6.48 7.27
N VAL A 118 0.96 -5.78 6.19
CA VAL A 118 1.70 -4.52 6.22
C VAL A 118 0.81 -3.42 5.68
N PHE A 119 0.72 -2.34 6.44
CA PHE A 119 -0.06 -1.17 6.11
C PHE A 119 0.85 0.01 5.81
N TYR A 120 0.51 0.71 4.74
CA TYR A 120 1.25 1.86 4.27
C TYR A 120 0.27 2.91 3.75
N ALA A 121 0.54 4.18 4.05
CA ALA A 121 -0.29 5.30 3.63
C ALA A 121 0.56 6.44 3.08
N GLU A 122 0.04 7.11 2.06
CA GLU A 122 0.66 8.25 1.37
C GLU A 122 -0.29 9.45 1.43
N PHE A 123 0.18 10.58 1.94
CA PHE A 123 -0.55 11.84 1.95
C PHE A 123 0.07 12.77 0.91
N LEU A 124 -0.70 13.05 -0.14
CA LEU A 124 -0.22 13.77 -1.31
C LEU A 124 -0.56 15.25 -1.18
N ARG A 125 0.46 16.10 -1.34
CA ARG A 125 0.31 17.55 -1.45
C ARG A 125 0.82 18.05 -2.80
N GLY A 126 0.11 18.99 -3.39
CA GLY A 126 0.46 19.50 -4.72
C GLY A 126 -0.25 20.79 -5.09
N GLY A 127 0.10 21.32 -6.26
CA GLY A 127 -0.36 22.65 -6.71
C GLY A 127 0.47 23.79 -6.11
N LYS A 128 0.11 25.03 -6.46
CA LYS A 128 0.88 26.23 -6.06
C LYS A 128 0.88 26.46 -4.54
N ASP A 129 -0.20 26.06 -3.86
CA ASP A 129 -0.40 26.32 -2.42
C ASP A 129 -0.08 25.09 -1.55
N ASN A 130 0.58 24.07 -2.12
CA ASN A 130 0.90 22.81 -1.43
C ASN A 130 -0.32 22.16 -0.71
N ARG A 131 -1.49 22.25 -1.35
CA ARG A 131 -2.74 21.72 -0.79
C ARG A 131 -2.76 20.19 -0.84
N VAL A 132 -3.51 19.57 0.04
CA VAL A 132 -3.77 18.13 -0.02
C VAL A 132 -4.54 17.82 -1.31
N VAL A 133 -4.02 16.90 -2.12
CA VAL A 133 -4.63 16.47 -3.39
C VAL A 133 -5.08 15.02 -3.36
N GLY A 134 -4.62 14.23 -2.40
CA GLY A 134 -5.04 12.86 -2.22
C GLY A 134 -4.50 12.21 -0.95
N VAL A 135 -5.14 11.12 -0.56
CA VAL A 135 -4.72 10.22 0.50
C VAL A 135 -4.84 8.80 -0.05
N HIS A 136 -3.72 8.09 -0.10
CA HIS A 136 -3.69 6.70 -0.53
C HIS A 136 -3.34 5.81 0.65
N TYR A 137 -3.87 4.60 0.67
CA TYR A 137 -3.46 3.60 1.64
C TYR A 137 -3.55 2.19 1.06
N TYR A 138 -2.76 1.29 1.61
CA TYR A 138 -2.59 -0.06 1.13
C TYR A 138 -2.42 -1.02 2.31
N LEU A 139 -3.12 -2.14 2.27
CA LEU A 139 -2.97 -3.26 3.19
C LEU A 139 -2.62 -4.51 2.37
N LEU A 140 -1.38 -4.97 2.50
CA LEU A 140 -0.87 -6.14 1.78
C LEU A 140 -0.48 -7.23 2.78
N ASN A 141 -0.62 -8.49 2.41
CA ASN A 141 -0.12 -9.59 3.25
C ASN A 141 1.40 -9.78 3.09
N SER A 142 1.97 -10.72 3.84
CA SER A 142 3.40 -11.07 3.79
C SER A 142 3.92 -11.57 2.43
N LYS A 143 3.05 -11.78 1.44
CA LYS A 143 3.40 -12.15 0.06
C LYS A 143 3.27 -10.99 -0.94
N GLY A 144 2.88 -9.79 -0.46
CA GLY A 144 2.59 -8.65 -1.33
C GLY A 144 1.22 -8.71 -2.01
N GLU A 145 0.33 -9.60 -1.58
CA GLU A 145 -1.02 -9.66 -2.13
C GLU A 145 -1.91 -8.61 -1.46
N ILE A 146 -2.70 -7.87 -2.25
CA ILE A 146 -3.48 -6.72 -1.79
C ILE A 146 -4.76 -7.21 -1.13
N ALA A 147 -4.93 -6.96 0.16
CA ALA A 147 -6.20 -7.16 0.84
C ALA A 147 -7.10 -5.92 0.72
N MET A 148 -6.51 -4.73 0.81
CA MET A 148 -7.27 -3.47 0.75
C MET A 148 -6.42 -2.36 0.15
N ARG A 149 -7.05 -1.44 -0.58
CA ARG A 149 -6.45 -0.17 -1.00
C ARG A 149 -7.49 0.95 -1.03
N GLY A 150 -7.05 2.17 -0.76
CA GLY A 150 -7.87 3.38 -0.90
C GLY A 150 -7.21 4.39 -1.81
N ILE A 151 -8.01 4.99 -2.69
CA ILE A 151 -7.63 6.16 -3.50
C ILE A 151 -8.61 7.27 -3.13
N LEU A 152 -8.21 8.14 -2.21
CA LEU A 152 -9.07 9.18 -1.66
C LEU A 152 -8.64 10.53 -2.22
N ASN A 153 -9.52 11.17 -2.97
CA ASN A 153 -9.28 12.49 -3.55
C ASN A 153 -10.61 13.23 -3.69
N SER A 154 -10.61 14.38 -4.38
CA SER A 154 -11.81 15.21 -4.56
C SER A 154 -13.04 14.50 -5.17
N HIS A 155 -12.91 13.27 -5.66
CA HIS A 155 -14.02 12.45 -6.14
C HIS A 155 -14.63 11.54 -5.07
N SER A 156 -13.85 11.13 -4.06
CA SER A 156 -14.25 10.23 -2.97
C SER A 156 -15.17 10.94 -1.96
N LYS A 157 -16.10 10.20 -1.35
CA LYS A 157 -17.11 10.75 -0.44
C LYS A 157 -16.47 11.36 0.81
N GLU A 158 -15.60 10.61 1.47
CA GLU A 158 -14.93 10.95 2.73
C GLU A 158 -14.07 12.21 2.55
N PHE A 159 -13.36 12.30 1.42
CA PHE A 159 -12.53 13.45 1.10
C PHE A 159 -13.36 14.72 0.86
N LYS A 160 -14.53 14.61 0.22
CA LYS A 160 -15.45 15.74 0.01
C LYS A 160 -16.09 16.22 1.31
N GLU A 161 -16.39 15.30 2.21
CA GLU A 161 -16.98 15.59 3.51
C GLU A 161 -15.97 16.25 4.46
N ILE A 162 -14.76 15.71 4.56
CA ILE A 162 -13.73 16.21 5.47
C ILE A 162 -12.98 17.41 4.90
N LYS A 163 -12.72 17.46 3.59
CA LYS A 163 -11.92 18.51 2.90
C LYS A 163 -10.56 18.71 3.57
N PRO A 164 -9.70 17.68 3.60
CA PRO A 164 -8.49 17.70 4.40
C PRO A 164 -7.53 18.83 3.97
N ALA A 165 -7.00 19.57 4.92
CA ALA A 165 -5.94 20.57 4.74
C ALA A 165 -4.68 20.23 5.55
N THR A 166 -4.86 19.54 6.67
CA THR A 166 -3.83 19.10 7.62
C THR A 166 -3.56 17.60 7.53
N ASN A 167 -2.44 17.14 8.09
CA ASN A 167 -2.10 15.72 8.11
C ASN A 167 -3.07 14.92 9.01
N GLU A 168 -3.55 15.53 10.09
CA GLU A 168 -4.59 14.97 10.97
C GLU A 168 -5.91 14.74 10.22
N GLU A 169 -6.31 15.68 9.37
CA GLU A 169 -7.52 15.51 8.55
C GLU A 169 -7.31 14.46 7.45
N CYS A 170 -6.12 14.37 6.87
CA CYS A 170 -5.77 13.26 5.96
C CYS A 170 -5.89 11.90 6.67
N LEU A 171 -5.40 11.81 7.91
CA LEU A 171 -5.53 10.62 8.74
C LEU A 171 -7.00 10.26 8.99
N ARG A 172 -7.84 11.26 9.29
CA ARG A 172 -9.29 11.05 9.44
C ARG A 172 -9.94 10.53 8.16
N VAL A 173 -9.62 11.12 7.01
CA VAL A 173 -10.11 10.65 5.70
C VAL A 173 -9.72 9.20 5.43
N MET A 174 -8.47 8.84 5.76
CA MET A 174 -7.99 7.46 5.65
C MET A 174 -8.78 6.51 6.55
N ILE A 175 -8.95 6.85 7.83
CA ILE A 175 -9.65 6.02 8.81
C ILE A 175 -11.10 5.79 8.40
N ASP A 176 -11.84 6.85 8.04
CA ASP A 176 -13.26 6.74 7.66
C ASP A 176 -13.46 5.84 6.43
N SER A 177 -12.56 5.94 5.45
CA SER A 177 -12.58 5.05 4.29
C SER A 177 -12.21 3.62 4.64
N PHE A 178 -11.21 3.42 5.50
CA PHE A 178 -10.78 2.10 5.95
C PHE A 178 -11.90 1.39 6.70
N GLU A 179 -12.56 2.07 7.65
CA GLU A 179 -13.72 1.54 8.39
C GLU A 179 -14.85 1.14 7.44
N SER A 180 -15.15 1.99 6.45
CA SER A 180 -16.19 1.69 5.46
C SER A 180 -15.91 0.37 4.73
N LYS A 181 -14.66 0.13 4.32
CA LYS A 181 -14.25 -1.13 3.69
C LYS A 181 -14.20 -2.33 4.64
N MET A 182 -14.00 -2.11 5.93
CA MET A 182 -14.08 -3.18 6.94
C MET A 182 -15.51 -3.69 7.14
N MET A 183 -16.52 -2.91 6.72
CA MET A 183 -17.94 -3.25 6.83
C MET A 183 -18.55 -3.82 5.53
N GLU A 184 -17.78 -3.89 4.43
CA GLU A 184 -18.18 -4.43 3.11
C GLU A 184 -17.91 -5.93 2.92
#